data_AF-A0A379AMV5-F1
#
_entry.id   AF-A0A379AMV5-F1
#
_cell.length_a   1.000
_cell.length_b   1.000
_cell.length_c   1.000
_cell.angle_alpha   90.00
_cell.angle_beta   90.00
_cell.angle_gamma   90.00
#
_symmetry.space_group_name_H-M   'P 1'
#
loop_
_entity.id
_entity.type
_entity.pdbx_description
1 polymer ?
#
loop_
_entity_poly.entity_id
_entity_poly.type
_entity_poly.pdbx_seq_one_letter_code
_entity_poly.pdbx_strand_id
1 'polypeptide(L)'
;MQQSPETAEFQHWRRNLGVCVVGSFTTIVAMTLLLPFLPLYVQQLGVEQPAAIARWSGLAYGATFFSAALTAPLWGRLADRYGRKLMLIRASLGMAIAMSLIGMATAPWQLVALRLLAGLLGGYASGSTILVAAQTPKAQTGWALGVLSSGIMAGNVVGPLLGGVLPPLIGIRQTFWLTGAVIFLAFLATTFLLKEQPRAPRYIARQPATAS
;
A
#
# COMPACT_ATOMS: atom_id res chain seq x y z
N MET A 1 -34.44 23.79 12.82
CA MET A 1 -33.98 22.38 12.81
C MET A 1 -32.48 22.38 13.03
N GLN A 2 -32.05 22.15 14.27
CA GLN A 2 -30.64 22.09 14.65
C GLN A 2 -30.00 20.84 14.05
N GLN A 3 -28.97 21.02 13.23
CA GLN A 3 -28.13 19.92 12.76
C GLN A 3 -27.32 19.40 13.94
N SER A 4 -27.59 18.17 14.38
CA SER A 4 -26.84 17.51 15.45
C SER A 4 -25.36 17.39 15.05
N PRO A 5 -24.40 17.77 15.92
CA PRO A 5 -22.97 17.82 15.61
C PRO A 5 -22.36 16.48 15.14
N GLU A 6 -23.01 15.34 15.39
CA GLU A 6 -22.60 14.01 14.90
C GLU A 6 -22.60 13.89 13.36
N THR A 7 -23.41 14.67 12.64
CA THR A 7 -23.56 14.53 11.18
C THR A 7 -22.40 15.13 10.38
N ALA A 8 -21.68 16.11 10.95
CA ALA A 8 -20.53 16.75 10.32
C ALA A 8 -19.22 15.93 10.46
N GLU A 9 -19.11 15.12 11.52
CA GLU A 9 -17.90 14.33 11.85
C GLU A 9 -17.60 13.27 10.77
N PHE A 10 -18.64 12.73 10.13
CA PHE A 10 -18.51 11.64 9.17
C PHE A 10 -18.74 12.04 7.70
N GLN A 11 -18.95 13.32 7.38
CA GLN A 11 -19.43 13.75 6.05
C GLN A 11 -18.62 13.21 4.84
N HIS A 12 -17.36 12.81 5.03
CA HIS A 12 -16.45 12.36 3.98
C HIS A 12 -16.09 10.86 4.00
N TRP A 13 -16.63 10.06 4.93
CA TRP A 13 -16.16 8.69 5.17
C TRP A 13 -16.31 7.77 3.94
N ARG A 14 -17.40 7.91 3.18
CA ARG A 14 -17.63 7.12 1.94
C ARG A 14 -16.61 7.44 0.85
N ARG A 15 -16.27 8.72 0.68
CA ARG A 15 -15.24 9.13 -0.29
C ARG A 15 -13.87 8.61 0.13
N ASN A 16 -13.53 8.75 1.40
CA ASN A 16 -12.27 8.26 1.93
C ASN A 16 -12.17 6.73 1.81
N LEU A 17 -13.26 6.00 2.05
CA LEU A 17 -13.33 4.55 1.81
C LEU A 17 -13.03 4.23 0.35
N GLY A 18 -13.68 4.90 -0.62
CA GLY A 18 -13.41 4.66 -2.04
C GLY A 18 -11.96 4.89 -2.43
N VAL A 19 -11.33 5.97 -1.95
CA VAL A 19 -9.91 6.25 -2.18
C VAL A 19 -9.00 5.20 -1.52
N CYS A 20 -9.32 4.76 -0.32
CA CYS A 20 -8.60 3.69 0.38
C CYS A 20 -8.71 2.36 -0.35
N VAL A 21 -9.90 2.00 -0.84
CA VAL A 21 -10.15 0.78 -1.62
C VAL A 21 -9.32 0.80 -2.89
N VAL A 22 -9.43 1.86 -3.71
CA VAL A 22 -8.69 1.98 -4.97
C VAL A 22 -7.19 1.98 -4.72
N GLY A 23 -6.70 2.78 -3.78
CA GLY A 23 -5.26 2.83 -3.48
C GLY A 23 -4.71 1.52 -2.92
N SER A 24 -5.48 0.81 -2.06
CA SER A 24 -5.08 -0.49 -1.53
C SER A 24 -5.08 -1.54 -2.63
N PHE A 25 -6.12 -1.57 -3.47
CA PHE A 25 -6.20 -2.44 -4.63
C PHE A 25 -4.98 -2.26 -5.55
N THR A 26 -4.71 -1.02 -5.98
CA THR A 26 -3.61 -0.73 -6.91
C THR A 26 -2.24 -1.07 -6.32
N THR A 27 -2.00 -0.75 -5.05
CA THR A 27 -0.72 -1.09 -4.39
C THR A 27 -0.53 -2.59 -4.21
N ILE A 28 -1.60 -3.33 -3.91
CA ILE A 28 -1.56 -4.80 -3.80
C ILE A 28 -1.37 -5.46 -5.17
N VAL A 29 -2.04 -4.96 -6.21
CA VAL A 29 -1.80 -5.38 -7.60
C VAL A 29 -0.32 -5.24 -7.91
N ALA A 30 0.27 -4.07 -7.66
CA ALA A 30 1.69 -3.84 -7.96
C ALA A 30 2.64 -4.77 -7.18
N MET A 31 2.36 -5.00 -5.90
CA MET A 31 3.12 -5.91 -5.05
C MET A 31 3.12 -7.35 -5.57
N THR A 32 1.95 -7.82 -6.01
CA THR A 32 1.73 -9.22 -6.41
C THR A 32 1.97 -9.46 -7.91
N LEU A 33 1.95 -8.41 -8.73
CA LEU A 33 2.07 -8.49 -10.18
C LEU A 33 3.38 -9.16 -10.63
N LEU A 34 4.47 -8.99 -9.89
CA LEU A 34 5.76 -9.54 -10.30
C LEU A 34 5.88 -11.06 -10.06
N LEU A 35 5.01 -11.68 -9.25
CA LEU A 35 5.06 -13.12 -8.94
C LEU A 35 5.26 -14.06 -10.16
N PRO A 36 4.38 -14.03 -11.18
CA PRO A 36 4.41 -15.01 -12.27
C PRO A 36 5.59 -14.85 -13.23
N PHE A 37 6.17 -13.66 -13.33
CA PHE A 37 7.26 -13.39 -14.29
C PHE A 37 8.57 -12.98 -13.63
N LEU A 38 8.68 -13.08 -12.30
CA LEU A 38 9.92 -12.77 -11.57
C LEU A 38 11.12 -13.57 -12.09
N PRO A 39 11.03 -14.90 -12.33
CA PRO A 39 12.15 -15.67 -12.88
C PRO A 39 12.57 -15.19 -14.27
N LEU A 40 11.59 -14.88 -15.13
CA LEU A 40 11.85 -14.32 -16.46
C LEU A 40 12.53 -12.95 -16.37
N TYR A 41 12.14 -12.13 -15.40
CA TYR A 41 12.80 -10.84 -15.20
C TYR A 41 14.25 -11.01 -14.75
N VAL A 42 14.51 -11.92 -13.81
CA VAL A 42 15.88 -12.26 -13.36
C VAL A 42 16.72 -12.78 -14.52
N GLN A 43 16.15 -13.60 -15.40
CA GLN A 43 16.82 -14.06 -16.61
C GLN A 43 17.16 -12.89 -17.55
N GLN A 44 16.23 -11.96 -17.75
CA GLN A 44 16.46 -10.75 -18.56
C GLN A 44 17.57 -9.83 -17.99
N LEU A 45 17.85 -9.93 -16.69
CA LEU A 45 18.96 -9.23 -16.02
C LEU A 45 20.32 -9.94 -16.19
N GLY A 46 20.39 -10.98 -17.04
CA GLY A 46 21.64 -11.67 -17.40
C GLY A 46 21.96 -12.92 -16.58
N VAL A 47 20.99 -13.45 -15.82
CA VAL A 47 21.18 -14.69 -15.06
C VAL A 47 20.71 -15.89 -15.88
N GLU A 48 21.65 -16.68 -16.38
CA GLU A 48 21.33 -17.82 -17.27
C GLU A 48 21.14 -19.14 -16.51
N GLN A 49 21.84 -19.32 -15.38
CA GLN A 49 21.81 -20.57 -14.63
C GLN A 49 20.47 -20.74 -13.88
N PRO A 50 19.71 -21.82 -14.10
CA PRO A 50 18.40 -22.04 -13.45
C PRO A 50 18.46 -21.98 -11.92
N ALA A 51 19.51 -22.55 -11.32
CA ALA A 51 19.73 -22.49 -9.88
C ALA A 51 19.95 -21.05 -9.36
N ALA A 52 20.65 -20.22 -10.13
CA ALA A 52 20.85 -18.81 -9.79
C ALA A 52 19.57 -18.00 -9.96
N ILE A 53 18.77 -18.27 -11.02
CA ILE A 53 17.46 -17.64 -11.22
C ILE A 53 16.55 -17.90 -10.02
N ALA A 54 16.47 -19.16 -9.56
CA ALA A 54 15.67 -19.54 -8.40
C ALA A 54 16.16 -18.83 -7.12
N ARG A 55 17.48 -18.77 -6.89
CA ARG A 55 18.06 -18.08 -5.73
C ARG A 55 17.75 -16.59 -5.73
N TRP A 56 17.96 -15.89 -6.85
CA TRP A 56 17.70 -14.46 -6.97
C TRP A 56 16.21 -14.13 -6.89
N SER A 57 15.35 -14.95 -7.49
CA SER A 57 13.89 -14.82 -7.38
C SER A 57 13.43 -15.00 -5.94
N GLY A 58 13.91 -16.05 -5.28
CA GLY A 58 13.63 -16.32 -3.86
C GLY A 58 14.11 -15.19 -2.96
N LEU A 59 15.32 -14.68 -3.19
CA LEU A 59 15.89 -13.57 -2.43
C LEU A 59 15.10 -12.27 -2.62
N ALA A 60 14.72 -11.94 -3.86
CA ALA A 60 13.92 -10.74 -4.16
C ALA A 60 12.52 -10.81 -3.53
N TYR A 61 11.90 -12.00 -3.56
CA TYR A 61 10.60 -12.20 -2.93
C TYR A 61 10.72 -12.16 -1.39
N GLY A 62 11.67 -12.92 -0.83
CA GLY A 62 11.96 -12.96 0.61
C GLY A 62 12.31 -11.58 1.17
N ALA A 63 13.10 -10.79 0.46
CA ALA A 63 13.39 -9.39 0.79
C ALA A 63 12.13 -8.56 1.01
N THR A 64 11.14 -8.73 0.14
CA THR A 64 9.88 -7.99 0.20
C THR A 64 9.10 -8.33 1.48
N PHE A 65 8.98 -9.62 1.81
CA PHE A 65 8.28 -10.06 3.02
C PHE A 65 9.06 -9.75 4.30
N PHE A 66 10.38 -9.88 4.26
CA PHE A 66 11.26 -9.55 5.39
C PHE A 66 11.14 -8.06 5.75
N SER A 67 11.24 -7.17 4.77
CA SER A 67 11.07 -5.74 4.98
C SER A 67 9.64 -5.35 5.39
N ALA A 68 8.62 -5.99 4.82
CA ALA A 68 7.23 -5.80 5.23
C ALA A 68 7.00 -6.24 6.68
N ALA A 69 7.57 -7.38 7.10
CA ALA A 69 7.48 -7.88 8.47
C ALA A 69 8.16 -6.94 9.47
N LEU A 70 9.35 -6.42 9.11
CA LEU A 70 10.08 -5.47 9.94
C LEU A 70 9.33 -4.13 10.09
N THR A 71 8.65 -3.68 9.04
CA THR A 71 7.95 -2.39 9.04
C THR A 71 6.51 -2.47 9.52
N ALA A 72 5.89 -3.64 9.59
CA ALA A 72 4.53 -3.83 10.10
C ALA A 72 4.25 -3.14 11.45
N PRO A 73 5.05 -3.35 12.52
CA PRO A 73 4.84 -2.66 13.80
C PRO A 73 5.20 -1.16 13.74
N LEU A 74 6.12 -0.79 12.86
CA LEU A 74 6.57 0.59 12.68
C LEU A 74 5.44 1.44 12.07
N TRP A 75 4.75 0.90 11.07
CA TRP A 75 3.65 1.58 10.36
C TRP A 75 2.45 1.87 11.27
N GLY A 76 2.09 0.96 12.17
CA GLY A 76 1.03 1.20 13.15
C GLY A 76 1.35 2.39 14.07
N ARG A 77 2.58 2.46 14.59
CA ARG A 77 3.04 3.59 15.43
C ARG A 77 3.16 4.89 14.64
N LEU A 78 3.63 4.82 13.39
CA LEU A 78 3.80 5.99 12.54
C LEU A 78 2.46 6.61 12.14
N ALA A 79 1.45 5.77 11.88
CA ALA A 79 0.07 6.17 11.60
C ALA A 79 -0.53 7.00 12.74
N ASP A 80 -0.29 6.57 13.99
CA ASP A 80 -0.80 7.26 15.16
C ASP A 80 -0.05 8.57 15.46
N ARG A 81 1.22 8.71 15.04
CA ARG A 81 2.05 9.88 15.32
C ARG A 81 1.99 11.00 14.27
N TYR A 82 1.98 10.65 12.98
CA TYR A 82 2.12 11.63 11.89
C TYR A 82 0.83 11.91 11.11
N GLY A 83 -0.27 11.28 11.49
CA GLY A 83 -1.53 11.33 10.74
C GLY A 83 -1.56 10.31 9.62
N ARG A 84 -2.75 9.74 9.38
CA ARG A 84 -2.90 8.57 8.52
C ARG A 84 -2.87 8.98 7.05
N LYS A 85 -3.37 10.16 6.68
CA LYS A 85 -3.29 10.70 5.31
C LYS A 85 -1.85 10.78 4.84
N LEU A 86 -0.97 11.39 5.65
CA LEU A 86 0.43 11.56 5.26
C LEU A 86 1.15 10.22 5.11
N MET A 87 0.78 9.22 5.92
CA MET A 87 1.26 7.85 5.78
C MET A 87 0.84 7.22 4.44
N LEU A 88 -0.44 7.31 4.05
CA LEU A 88 -0.93 6.77 2.78
C LEU A 88 -0.26 7.44 1.56
N ILE A 89 -0.07 8.76 1.63
CA ILE A 89 0.62 9.53 0.60
C ILE A 89 2.07 9.06 0.44
N ARG A 90 2.80 8.89 1.54
CA ARG A 90 4.19 8.40 1.52
C ARG A 90 4.30 6.98 0.99
N ALA A 91 3.40 6.10 1.42
CA ALA A 91 3.41 4.70 0.99
C ALA A 91 3.09 4.55 -0.51
N SER A 92 2.08 5.27 -1.00
CA SER A 92 1.73 5.26 -2.43
C SER A 92 2.82 5.87 -3.30
N LEU A 93 3.40 7.01 -2.92
CA LEU A 93 4.52 7.61 -3.65
C LEU A 93 5.76 6.72 -3.65
N GLY A 94 6.11 6.18 -2.48
CA GLY A 94 7.25 5.28 -2.33
C GLY A 94 7.10 4.02 -3.19
N MET A 95 5.90 3.44 -3.23
CA MET A 95 5.60 2.30 -4.09
C MET A 95 5.65 2.65 -5.58
N ALA A 96 5.13 3.81 -6.00
CA ALA A 96 5.21 4.27 -7.39
C ALA A 96 6.67 4.39 -7.85
N ILE A 97 7.51 5.07 -7.06
CA ILE A 97 8.94 5.23 -7.34
C ILE A 97 9.64 3.87 -7.36
N ALA A 98 9.39 3.02 -6.37
CA ALA A 98 10.00 1.69 -6.30
C ALA A 98 9.65 0.84 -7.53
N MET A 99 8.38 0.83 -7.97
CA MET A 99 7.98 0.09 -9.17
C MET A 99 8.66 0.62 -10.44
N SER A 100 8.71 1.94 -10.62
CA SER A 100 9.40 2.55 -11.76
C SER A 100 10.90 2.20 -11.76
N LEU A 101 11.56 2.29 -10.61
CA LEU A 101 12.98 1.93 -10.48
C LEU A 101 13.22 0.44 -10.71
N ILE A 102 12.30 -0.44 -10.27
CA ILE A 102 12.40 -1.88 -10.56
C ILE A 102 12.40 -2.11 -12.07
N GLY A 103 11.55 -1.42 -12.84
CA GLY A 103 11.55 -1.49 -14.31
C GLY A 103 12.83 -0.97 -14.98
N MET A 104 13.62 -0.16 -14.27
CA MET A 104 14.91 0.35 -14.73
C MET A 104 16.10 -0.52 -14.30
N ALA A 105 15.88 -1.55 -13.48
CA ALA A 105 16.95 -2.41 -13.01
C ALA A 105 17.73 -3.04 -14.18
N THR A 106 19.04 -3.12 -14.01
CA THR A 106 19.98 -3.72 -14.96
C THR A 106 20.72 -4.91 -14.36
N ALA A 107 20.64 -5.12 -13.03
CA ALA A 107 21.26 -6.24 -12.36
C ALA A 107 20.32 -6.88 -11.30
N PRO A 108 20.45 -8.19 -11.03
CA PRO A 108 19.61 -8.91 -10.06
C PRO A 108 19.69 -8.37 -8.62
N TRP A 109 20.85 -7.89 -8.21
CA TRP A 109 21.02 -7.32 -6.87
C TRP A 109 20.23 -6.01 -6.71
N GLN A 110 20.07 -5.21 -7.78
CA GLN A 110 19.26 -4.00 -7.76
C GLN A 110 17.79 -4.35 -7.56
N LEU A 111 17.32 -5.42 -8.22
CA LEU A 111 15.97 -5.94 -8.03
C LEU A 111 15.73 -6.31 -6.56
N VAL A 112 16.65 -7.01 -5.91
CA VAL A 112 16.55 -7.35 -4.48
C VAL A 112 16.53 -6.09 -3.61
N ALA A 113 17.44 -5.14 -3.83
CA ALA A 113 17.51 -3.90 -3.06
C ALA A 113 16.24 -3.05 -3.22
N LEU A 114 15.71 -2.95 -4.44
CA LEU A 114 14.48 -2.22 -4.72
C LEU A 114 13.25 -2.96 -4.17
N ARG A 115 13.26 -4.29 -4.09
CA ARG A 115 12.23 -5.08 -3.41
C ARG A 115 12.25 -4.91 -1.90
N LEU A 116 13.44 -4.83 -1.28
CA LEU A 116 13.58 -4.43 0.12
C LEU A 116 12.96 -3.05 0.31
N LEU A 117 13.32 -2.09 -0.53
CA LEU A 117 12.78 -0.73 -0.45
C LEU A 117 11.26 -0.70 -0.63
N ALA A 118 10.72 -1.45 -1.59
CA ALA A 118 9.27 -1.54 -1.83
C ALA A 118 8.51 -2.11 -0.63
N GLY A 119 9.05 -3.13 0.04
CA GLY A 119 8.44 -3.66 1.26
C GLY A 119 8.56 -2.70 2.44
N LEU A 120 9.68 -1.97 2.56
CA LEU A 120 9.86 -0.94 3.59
C LEU A 120 8.87 0.23 3.39
N LEU A 121 8.69 0.67 2.14
CA LEU A 121 7.77 1.75 1.74
C LEU A 121 6.31 1.29 1.61
N GLY A 122 6.02 0.02 1.93
CA GLY A 122 4.69 -0.55 1.89
C GLY A 122 3.76 -0.01 2.97
N GLY A 123 2.73 -0.78 3.33
CA GLY A 123 1.85 -0.44 4.45
C GLY A 123 0.63 0.44 4.08
N TYR A 124 0.41 0.75 2.81
CA TYR A 124 -0.78 1.49 2.35
C TYR A 124 -2.09 0.79 2.76
N ALA A 125 -2.18 -0.53 2.59
CA ALA A 125 -3.35 -1.31 2.95
C ALA A 125 -3.62 -1.29 4.47
N SER A 126 -2.57 -1.48 5.29
CA SER A 126 -2.69 -1.40 6.76
C SER A 126 -3.12 -0.01 7.22
N GLY A 127 -2.50 1.05 6.68
CA GLY A 127 -2.90 2.43 6.97
C GLY A 127 -4.34 2.72 6.56
N SER A 128 -4.77 2.20 5.40
CA SER A 128 -6.14 2.34 4.91
C SER A 128 -7.14 1.66 5.85
N THR A 129 -6.82 0.47 6.38
CA THR A 129 -7.65 -0.21 7.37
C THR A 129 -7.81 0.62 8.64
N ILE A 130 -6.72 1.16 9.18
CA ILE A 130 -6.74 2.01 10.39
C ILE A 130 -7.57 3.29 10.15
N LEU A 131 -7.36 3.93 8.99
CA LEU A 131 -8.04 5.16 8.61
C LEU A 131 -9.54 4.92 8.36
N VAL A 132 -9.93 3.85 7.66
CA VAL A 132 -11.33 3.50 7.45
C VAL A 132 -12.01 3.15 8.78
N ALA A 133 -11.36 2.35 9.64
CA ALA A 133 -11.91 1.96 10.94
C ALA A 133 -12.22 3.18 11.82
N ALA A 134 -11.36 4.19 11.79
CA ALA A 134 -11.48 5.35 12.66
C ALA A 134 -12.41 6.46 12.14
N GLN A 135 -12.71 6.50 10.84
CA GLN A 135 -13.54 7.53 10.23
C GLN A 135 -14.92 7.03 9.84
N THR A 136 -15.23 5.76 10.07
CA THR A 136 -16.53 5.17 9.71
C THR A 136 -17.42 5.15 10.96
N PRO A 137 -18.71 5.54 10.86
CA PRO A 137 -19.66 5.37 11.95
C PRO A 137 -19.69 3.92 12.45
N LYS A 138 -19.77 3.71 13.77
CA LYS A 138 -19.68 2.37 14.40
C LYS A 138 -20.62 1.32 13.76
N ALA A 139 -21.83 1.74 13.38
CA ALA A 139 -22.82 0.87 12.74
C ALA A 139 -22.40 0.37 11.35
N GLN A 140 -21.51 1.09 10.66
CA GLN A 140 -21.09 0.82 9.26
C GLN A 140 -19.63 0.39 9.16
N THR A 141 -18.87 0.39 10.26
CA THR A 141 -17.45 0.02 10.27
C THR A 141 -17.21 -1.39 9.73
N GLY A 142 -18.04 -2.37 10.10
CA GLY A 142 -17.93 -3.73 9.59
C GLY A 142 -18.11 -3.82 8.07
N TRP A 143 -19.12 -3.13 7.53
CA TRP A 143 -19.35 -3.04 6.09
C TRP A 143 -18.18 -2.36 5.36
N ALA A 144 -17.71 -1.22 5.87
CA ALA A 144 -16.61 -0.47 5.25
C ALA A 144 -15.30 -1.26 5.23
N LEU A 145 -14.96 -1.93 6.34
CA LEU A 145 -13.79 -2.80 6.40
C LEU A 145 -13.95 -4.05 5.52
N GLY A 146 -15.17 -4.57 5.38
CA GLY A 146 -15.50 -5.62 4.42
C GLY A 146 -15.19 -5.18 2.99
N VAL A 147 -15.72 -4.03 2.56
CA VAL A 147 -15.47 -3.45 1.23
C VAL A 147 -13.98 -3.22 0.96
N LEU A 148 -13.25 -2.67 1.95
CA LEU A 148 -11.81 -2.49 1.85
C LEU A 148 -11.08 -3.83 1.68
N SER A 149 -11.44 -4.83 2.48
CA SER A 149 -10.84 -6.17 2.42
C SER A 149 -11.13 -6.84 1.08
N SER A 150 -12.35 -6.72 0.55
CA SER A 150 -12.69 -7.18 -0.79
C SER A 150 -11.81 -6.54 -1.86
N GLY A 151 -11.55 -5.23 -1.78
CA GLY A 151 -10.63 -4.54 -2.67
C GLY A 151 -9.19 -5.08 -2.58
N ILE A 152 -8.69 -5.33 -1.36
CA ILE A 152 -7.37 -5.93 -1.15
C ILE A 152 -7.32 -7.35 -1.74
N MET A 153 -8.35 -8.17 -1.51
CA MET A 153 -8.41 -9.53 -2.06
C MET A 153 -8.49 -9.52 -3.58
N ALA A 154 -9.31 -8.65 -4.16
CA ALA A 154 -9.38 -8.46 -5.60
C ALA A 154 -8.00 -8.09 -6.18
N GLY A 155 -7.25 -7.22 -5.51
CA GLY A 155 -5.90 -6.87 -5.93
C GLY A 155 -4.94 -8.06 -5.94
N ASN A 156 -5.04 -8.96 -4.94
CA ASN A 156 -4.21 -10.18 -4.87
C ASN A 156 -4.52 -11.17 -5.99
N VAL A 157 -5.75 -11.16 -6.53
CA VAL A 157 -6.14 -11.99 -7.67
C VAL A 157 -5.74 -11.33 -8.99
N VAL A 158 -6.06 -10.05 -9.15
CA VAL A 158 -5.81 -9.30 -10.38
C VAL A 158 -4.32 -9.09 -10.62
N GLY A 159 -3.51 -8.92 -9.57
CA GLY A 159 -2.07 -8.70 -9.70
C GLY A 159 -1.37 -9.81 -10.49
N PRO A 160 -1.37 -11.08 -10.03
CA PRO A 160 -0.77 -12.20 -10.74
C PRO A 160 -1.39 -12.42 -12.12
N LEU A 161 -2.69 -12.18 -12.31
CA LEU A 161 -3.32 -12.28 -13.63
C LEU A 161 -2.72 -11.27 -14.61
N LEU A 162 -2.64 -9.99 -14.22
CA LEU A 162 -2.00 -8.96 -15.02
C LEU A 162 -0.50 -9.23 -15.22
N GLY A 163 0.17 -9.79 -14.20
CA GLY A 163 1.56 -10.20 -14.29
C GLY A 163 1.81 -11.32 -15.29
N GLY A 164 0.86 -12.24 -15.48
CA GLY A 164 0.97 -13.27 -16.50
C GLY A 164 0.75 -12.73 -17.92
N VAL A 165 -0.14 -11.75 -18.08
CA VAL A 165 -0.64 -11.30 -19.39
C VAL A 165 0.13 -10.09 -19.94
N LEU A 166 0.50 -9.11 -19.10
CA LEU A 166 1.10 -7.86 -19.57
C LEU A 166 2.53 -8.02 -20.10
N PRO A 167 3.46 -8.73 -19.43
CA PRO A 167 4.85 -8.79 -19.89
C PRO A 167 5.03 -9.35 -21.31
N PRO A 168 4.30 -10.39 -21.75
CA PRO A 168 4.35 -10.85 -23.14
C PRO A 168 3.85 -9.82 -24.17
N LEU A 169 2.91 -8.95 -23.78
CA LEU A 169 2.26 -7.99 -24.70
C LEU A 169 3.04 -6.69 -24.86
N ILE A 170 3.49 -6.13 -23.74
CA ILE A 170 4.15 -4.80 -23.71
C ILE A 170 5.59 -4.85 -23.25
N GLY A 171 6.08 -6.01 -22.80
CA GLY A 171 7.41 -6.19 -22.23
C GLY A 171 7.44 -6.01 -20.71
N ILE A 172 8.40 -6.68 -20.06
CA ILE A 172 8.56 -6.66 -18.60
C ILE A 172 8.81 -5.23 -18.08
N ARG A 173 9.76 -4.50 -18.68
CA ARG A 173 10.08 -3.13 -18.27
C ARG A 173 8.85 -2.22 -18.35
N GLN A 174 8.16 -2.18 -19.50
CA GLN A 174 6.97 -1.35 -19.68
C GLN A 174 5.84 -1.70 -18.70
N THR A 175 5.70 -2.98 -18.33
CA THR A 175 4.72 -3.44 -17.34
C THR A 175 4.96 -2.76 -15.98
N PHE A 176 6.21 -2.62 -15.54
CA PHE A 176 6.55 -1.90 -14.32
C PHE A 176 6.30 -0.40 -14.41
N TRP A 177 6.61 0.22 -15.56
CA TRP A 177 6.37 1.65 -15.76
C TRP A 177 4.88 1.96 -15.75
N LEU A 178 4.07 1.14 -16.43
CA LEU A 178 2.61 1.23 -16.39
C LEU A 178 2.09 1.08 -14.96
N THR A 179 2.58 0.07 -14.24
CA THR A 179 2.18 -0.18 -12.85
C THR A 179 2.55 1.00 -11.94
N GLY A 180 3.75 1.55 -12.09
CA GLY A 180 4.21 2.75 -11.39
C GLY A 180 3.34 3.97 -11.70
N ALA A 181 2.96 4.17 -12.95
CA ALA A 181 2.06 5.25 -13.36
C ALA A 181 0.65 5.11 -12.74
N VAL A 182 0.09 3.89 -12.72
CA VAL A 182 -1.23 3.65 -12.09
C VAL A 182 -1.16 3.90 -10.57
N ILE A 183 -0.09 3.48 -9.89
CA ILE A 183 0.09 3.81 -8.46
C ILE A 183 0.28 5.33 -8.27
N PHE A 184 0.98 6.01 -9.18
CA PHE A 184 1.13 7.46 -9.11
C PHE A 184 -0.22 8.19 -9.23
N LEU A 185 -1.12 7.70 -10.08
CA LEU A 185 -2.51 8.19 -10.12
C LEU A 185 -3.25 7.92 -8.80
N ALA A 186 -3.05 6.76 -8.19
CA ALA A 186 -3.60 6.48 -6.86
C ALA A 186 -3.01 7.41 -5.80
N PHE A 187 -1.72 7.74 -5.85
CA PHE A 187 -1.08 8.74 -5.02
C PHE A 187 -1.75 10.11 -5.18
N LEU A 188 -1.98 10.56 -6.42
CA LEU A 188 -2.68 11.83 -6.70
C LEU A 188 -4.12 11.81 -6.16
N ALA A 189 -4.85 10.71 -6.35
CA ALA A 189 -6.18 10.56 -5.77
C ALA A 189 -6.14 10.66 -4.23
N THR A 190 -5.15 10.03 -3.60
CA THR A 190 -4.98 10.06 -2.15
C THR A 190 -4.54 11.44 -1.63
N THR A 191 -3.71 12.18 -2.34
CA THR A 191 -3.30 13.52 -1.93
C THR A 191 -4.47 14.51 -2.01
N PHE A 192 -5.24 14.49 -3.10
CA PHE A 192 -6.28 15.49 -3.38
C PHE A 192 -7.67 15.12 -2.84
N LEU A 193 -8.11 13.85 -2.93
CA LEU A 193 -9.47 13.46 -2.55
C LEU A 193 -9.60 13.02 -1.09
N LEU A 194 -8.53 12.48 -0.50
CA LEU A 194 -8.57 12.03 0.89
C LEU A 194 -8.55 13.24 1.82
N LYS A 195 -9.61 13.41 2.61
CA LYS A 195 -9.69 14.45 3.64
C LYS A 195 -9.69 13.80 5.00
N GLU A 196 -8.62 13.99 5.76
CA GLU A 196 -8.55 13.55 7.15
C GLU A 196 -9.04 14.70 8.03
N GLN A 197 -10.03 14.43 8.89
CA GLN A 197 -10.40 15.40 9.91
C GLN A 197 -9.31 15.40 11.01
N PRO A 198 -8.82 16.56 11.45
CA PRO A 198 -7.85 16.64 12.53
C PRO A 198 -8.39 15.91 13.76
N ARG A 199 -7.62 14.94 14.26
CA ARG A 199 -7.94 14.24 15.51
C ARG A 199 -7.93 15.29 16.62
N ALA A 200 -9.06 15.51 17.30
CA ALA A 200 -9.10 16.38 18.48
C ALA A 200 -7.98 15.94 19.44
N PRO A 201 -7.18 16.87 20.01
CA PRO A 201 -6.11 16.51 20.93
C PRO A 201 -6.68 15.60 22.02
N ARG A 202 -6.03 14.45 22.27
CA ARG A 202 -6.31 13.65 23.47
C ARG A 202 -6.02 14.56 24.65
N TYR A 203 -7.05 15.21 25.21
CA TYR A 203 -6.95 15.83 26.51
C TYR A 203 -6.66 14.69 27.48
N ILE A 204 -5.41 14.58 27.90
CA ILE A 204 -5.03 13.72 29.01
C ILE A 204 -5.75 14.33 30.20
N ALA A 205 -6.94 13.80 30.52
CA ALA A 205 -7.55 14.02 31.81
C ALA A 205 -6.60 13.41 32.84
N ARG A 206 -5.64 14.21 33.32
CA ARG A 206 -5.02 13.97 34.61
C ARG A 206 -6.19 14.05 35.61
N GLN A 207 -6.71 12.90 36.02
CA GLN A 207 -7.46 12.83 37.26
C GLN A 207 -6.55 13.44 38.34
N PRO A 208 -6.96 14.51 39.04
CA PRO A 208 -6.26 14.89 40.24
C PRO A 208 -6.39 13.70 41.19
N ALA A 209 -5.24 13.16 41.61
CA ALA A 209 -5.19 12.20 42.69
C ALA A 209 -5.99 12.79 43.84
N THR A 210 -7.09 12.15 44.22
CA THR A 210 -7.83 12.47 45.43
C THR A 210 -6.90 12.22 46.60
N ALA A 211 -6.27 13.29 47.08
CA ALA A 211 -5.63 13.34 48.38
C ALA A 211 -6.72 13.66 49.40
N SER A 212 -7.19 12.63 50.12
CA SER A 212 -7.74 12.68 51.48
C SER A 212 -8.36 11.33 51.82
#